data_AF-A0A531N4R4-F1
#
_entry.id   AF-A0A531N4R4-F1
#
_cell.length_a   1.000
_cell.length_b   1.000
_cell.length_c   1.000
_cell.angle_alpha   90.00
_cell.angle_beta   90.00
_cell.angle_gamma   90.00
#
_symmetry.space_group_name_H-M   'P 1'
#
loop_
_entity.id
_entity.type
_entity.pdbx_description
1 polymer ?
#
loop_
_entity_poly.entity_id
_entity_poly.type
_entity_poly.pdbx_seq_one_letter_code
_entity_poly.pdbx_strand_id
1 'polypeptide(L)' 'IVLDEGKNRHIRRLLAAHGIEVKRLIRVAIGRLPLGNLAKGTARHLTAEELALLAE' A
#
# COMPACT_ATOMS: atom_id res chain seq x y z
N ILE A 1 -2.21 6.49 -6.41
CA ILE A 1 -3.38 6.75 -5.54
C ILE A 1 -2.92 6.53 -4.11
N VAL A 2 -3.01 7.54 -3.26
CA VAL A 2 -2.75 7.47 -1.81
C VAL A 2 -4.10 7.60 -1.11
N LEU A 3 -4.30 6.83 -0.05
CA LEU A 3 -5.53 6.85 0.74
C LEU A 3 -5.16 6.76 2.22
N ASP A 4 -5.86 7.51 3.04
CA ASP A 4 -5.76 7.44 4.51
C ASP A 4 -6.77 6.43 5.10
N GLU A 5 -7.71 5.92 4.29
CA GLU A 5 -8.68 4.88 4.68
C GLU A 5 -8.68 3.66 3.76
N GLY A 6 -9.12 2.52 4.30
CA GLY A 6 -9.05 1.21 3.64
C GLY A 6 -10.40 0.49 3.48
N LYS A 7 -11.45 1.17 2.99
CA LYS A 7 -12.77 0.54 2.74
C LYS A 7 -12.66 -0.68 1.81
N ASN A 8 -13.60 -1.63 1.93
CA ASN A 8 -13.59 -2.85 1.11
C ASN A 8 -13.55 -2.51 -0.39
N ARG A 9 -12.45 -2.92 -1.05
CA ARG A 9 -12.19 -2.68 -2.48
C ARG A 9 -12.24 -1.20 -2.89
N HIS A 10 -11.91 -0.26 -1.98
CA HIS A 10 -12.06 1.19 -2.17
C HIS A 10 -11.57 1.70 -3.54
N ILE A 11 -10.28 1.47 -3.87
CA ILE A 11 -9.69 1.91 -5.15
C ILE A 11 -10.42 1.29 -6.35
N ARG A 12 -10.75 0.00 -6.29
CA ARG A 12 -11.41 -0.70 -7.41
C ARG A 12 -12.82 -0.17 -7.64
N ARG A 13 -13.58 0.10 -6.58
CA ARG A 13 -14.93 0.67 -6.66
C ARG A 13 -14.90 2.10 -7.19
N LEU A 14 -13.98 2.92 -6.68
CA LEU A 14 -13.80 4.31 -7.11
C LEU A 14 -13.48 4.38 -8.62
N LEU A 15 -12.51 3.59 -9.10
CA LEU A 15 -12.12 3.60 -10.50
C LEU A 15 -13.20 2.98 -11.42
N ALA A 16 -13.89 1.93 -10.97
CA ALA A 16 -14.99 1.34 -11.74
C ALA A 16 -16.16 2.32 -11.96
N ALA A 17 -16.44 3.20 -10.98
CA ALA A 17 -17.45 4.25 -11.15
C ALA A 17 -17.14 5.24 -12.29
N HIS A 18 -15.88 5.29 -12.72
CA HIS A 18 -15.39 6.11 -13.84
C HIS A 18 -15.12 5.26 -15.10
N GLY A 19 -15.60 4.01 -15.15
CA GLY A 19 -15.39 3.10 -16.28
C GLY A 19 -13.99 2.53 -16.40
N ILE A 20 -13.16 2.63 -15.35
CA ILE A 20 -11.76 2.16 -15.37
C ILE A 20 -11.64 0.81 -14.67
N GLU A 21 -11.23 -0.21 -15.44
CA GLU A 21 -10.95 -1.55 -14.90
C GLU A 21 -9.54 -1.64 -14.29
N VAL A 22 -9.45 -2.08 -13.04
CA VAL A 22 -8.16 -2.28 -12.34
C VAL A 22 -7.62 -3.69 -12.58
N LYS A 23 -6.67 -3.84 -13.51
CA LYS A 23 -6.02 -5.14 -13.80
C LYS A 23 -5.00 -5.57 -12.74
N ARG A 24 -4.19 -4.64 -12.23
CA ARG A 24 -3.17 -4.89 -11.20
C ARG A 24 -3.17 -3.77 -10.17
N LEU A 25 -3.23 -4.13 -8.90
CA LEU A 25 -3.15 -3.20 -7.78
C LEU A 25 -2.09 -3.70 -6.80
N ILE A 26 -1.07 -2.89 -6.56
CA ILE A 26 0.03 -3.20 -5.65
C ILE A 26 0.15 -2.05 -4.67
N ARG A 27 0.23 -2.37 -3.38
CA ARG A 27 0.58 -1.40 -2.35
C ARG A 27 2.10 -1.31 -2.27
N VAL A 28 2.65 -0.12 -2.54
CA VAL A 28 4.09 0.12 -2.59
C VAL A 28 4.63 0.83 -1.34
N ALA A 29 3.74 1.32 -0.48
CA ALA A 29 4.09 1.95 0.80
C ALA A 29 2.90 1.87 1.78
N ILE A 30 3.19 2.03 3.08
CA ILE A 30 2.22 2.27 4.15
C ILE A 30 2.73 3.49 4.93
N GLY A 31 2.01 4.60 4.89
CA GLY A 31 2.52 5.87 5.42
C GLY A 31 3.88 6.20 4.80
N ARG A 32 4.88 6.46 5.65
CA ARG A 32 6.26 6.73 5.24
C ARG A 32 7.10 5.48 4.98
N LEU A 33 6.59 4.28 5.27
CA LEU A 33 7.31 3.02 5.12
C LEU A 33 7.17 2.46 3.69
N PRO A 34 8.24 2.42 2.87
CA PRO A 34 8.19 1.87 1.51
C PRO A 34 8.29 0.33 1.50
N LEU A 35 7.76 -0.31 0.45
CA LEU A 35 7.93 -1.74 0.19
C LEU A 35 9.40 -2.10 -0.17
N GLY A 36 10.09 -1.16 -0.82
CA GLY A 36 11.47 -1.35 -1.27
C GLY A 36 11.64 -2.54 -2.21
N ASN A 37 12.72 -3.31 -1.99
CA ASN A 37 13.10 -4.46 -2.81
C ASN A 37 12.59 -5.80 -2.26
N LEU A 38 11.54 -5.78 -1.42
CA LEU A 38 11.00 -7.01 -0.84
C LEU A 38 10.40 -7.92 -1.93
N ALA A 39 10.92 -9.14 -2.03
CA ALA A 39 10.44 -10.12 -3.00
C ALA A 39 8.98 -10.53 -2.71
N LYS A 40 8.24 -10.88 -3.77
CA LYS A 40 6.87 -11.36 -3.62
C LYS A 40 6.84 -12.63 -2.76
N GLY A 41 5.97 -12.63 -1.74
CA GLY A 41 5.78 -13.78 -0.86
C GLY A 41 6.78 -13.88 0.28
N THR A 42 7.70 -12.91 0.41
CA THR A 42 8.63 -12.86 1.54
C THR A 42 8.23 -11.81 2.56
N ALA A 43 8.81 -11.92 3.75
CA ALA A 43 8.71 -10.95 4.82
C ALA A 43 10.09 -10.76 5.44
N ARG A 44 10.31 -9.61 6.08
CA ARG A 44 11.49 -9.32 6.89
C ARG A 44 11.07 -8.49 8.09
N HIS A 45 11.92 -8.48 9.12
CA HIS A 45 11.77 -7.53 10.21
C HIS A 45 12.07 -6.11 9.73
N LEU A 46 11.40 -5.15 10.38
CA LEU A 46 11.68 -3.73 10.20
C LEU A 46 12.98 -3.37 10.91
N THR A 47 13.73 -2.43 10.36
CA THR A 47 14.88 -1.84 11.06
C THR A 47 14.41 -0.85 12.12
N ALA A 48 15.32 -0.41 13.00
CA ALA A 48 15.01 0.60 14.00
C ALA A 48 14.55 1.92 13.37
N GLU A 49 15.17 2.32 12.25
CA GLU A 49 14.82 3.52 11.49
C GLU A 49 13.41 3.39 10.89
N GLU A 50 13.07 2.21 10.35
CA GLU A 50 11.74 1.94 9.78
C GLU A 50 10.65 1.89 10.85
N LEU A 51 10.95 1.38 12.05
CA LEU A 51 10.04 1.41 13.18
C LEU A 51 9.75 2.86 13.61
N ALA A 52 10.76 3.73 13.61
CA ALA A 52 10.56 5.14 13.93
C ALA A 52 9.60 5.86 12.96
N LEU A 53 9.48 5.38 11.71
CA LEU A 53 8.52 5.92 10.74
C LEU A 53 7.05 5.63 11.09
N LEU A 54 6.79 4.69 12.02
CA LEU A 54 5.45 4.30 12.45
C LEU A 54 5.02 5.00 13.76
N ALA A 55 5.91 5.78 14.38
CA ALA A 55 5.69 6.39 15.69
C ALA A 55 4.86 7.70 15.66
N GLU A 56 4.17 7.97 14.55
CA GLU A 56 3.27 9.12 14.36
C GLU A 56 1.89 8.67 13.86
#